data_AF-A0A2R7SWU7-F1
#
_entry.id   AF-A0A2R7SWU7-F1
#
_cell.length_a   1.000
_cell.length_b   1.000
_cell.length_c   1.000
_cell.angle_alpha   90.00
_cell.angle_beta   90.00
_cell.angle_gamma   90.00
#
_symmetry.space_group_name_H-M   'P 1'
#
loop_
_entity.id
_entity.type
_entity.pdbx_description
1 polymer ?
#
loop_
_entity_poly.entity_id
_entity_poly.type
_entity_poly.pdbx_seq_one_letter_code
_entity_poly.pdbx_strand_id
1 'polypeptide(L)'
;MDAERQITFDRFERGVALSDALQGIEGVQRIAAFSKGFYKLHDDGTRLFVTDLRMGQEPNYIFTFAVAERSDAVRPLARSEQLAARMEWRRGLQWLWQRAWGEPVPPPR
;
A
#
# COMPACT_ATOMS: atom_id res chain seq x y z
N MET A 1 -12.47 17.02 -32.67
CA MET A 1 -11.24 17.47 -31.98
C MET A 1 -11.15 16.65 -30.73
N ASP A 2 -10.19 15.71 -30.66
CA ASP A 2 -9.94 14.96 -29.43
C ASP A 2 -9.34 15.96 -28.44
N ALA A 3 -10.08 16.30 -27.37
CA ALA A 3 -9.51 17.11 -26.31
C ALA A 3 -8.33 16.33 -25.71
N GLU A 4 -7.13 16.92 -25.67
CA GLU A 4 -5.94 16.30 -25.11
C GLU A 4 -6.24 15.80 -23.69
N ARG A 5 -6.38 14.49 -23.55
CA ARG A 5 -6.78 13.87 -22.30
C ARG A 5 -5.59 13.91 -21.34
N GLN A 6 -5.57 14.89 -20.46
CA GLN A 6 -4.50 15.07 -19.48
C GLN A 6 -4.42 13.89 -18.52
N ILE A 7 -3.22 13.30 -18.41
CA ILE A 7 -2.93 12.26 -17.43
C ILE A 7 -2.59 12.93 -16.10
N THR A 8 -3.35 12.60 -15.05
CA THR A 8 -3.11 13.07 -13.68
C THR A 8 -2.44 11.97 -12.87
N PHE A 9 -1.42 12.33 -12.10
CA PHE A 9 -0.70 11.41 -11.21
C PHE A 9 -0.89 11.82 -9.75
N ASP A 10 -1.13 10.83 -8.89
CA ASP A 10 -1.07 11.00 -7.43
C ASP A 10 0.29 10.52 -6.91
N ARG A 11 0.78 11.16 -5.85
CA ARG A 11 2.00 10.75 -5.15
C ARG A 11 1.67 10.34 -3.73
N PHE A 12 2.23 9.21 -3.31
CA PHE A 12 2.08 8.68 -1.96
C PHE A 12 3.44 8.44 -1.32
N GLU A 13 3.53 8.71 -0.03
CA GLU A 13 4.73 8.45 0.76
C GLU A 13 4.98 6.95 0.91
N ARG A 14 6.25 6.53 0.77
CA ARG A 14 6.65 5.11 0.92
C ARG A 14 7.24 4.79 2.29
N GLY A 15 7.25 5.76 3.20
CA GLY A 15 7.78 5.60 4.57
C GLY A 15 9.28 5.38 4.64
N VAL A 16 10.06 6.08 3.81
CA VAL A 16 11.53 5.97 3.78
C VAL A 16 12.14 6.29 5.16
N ALA A 17 11.51 7.15 5.95
CA ALA A 17 11.91 7.46 7.32
C ALA A 17 11.88 6.25 8.28
N LEU A 18 11.12 5.20 7.95
CA LEU A 18 11.03 3.96 8.74
C LEU A 18 12.06 2.90 8.31
N SER A 19 12.75 3.10 7.19
CA SER A 19 13.67 2.10 6.61
C SER A 19 14.75 1.68 7.59
N ASP A 20 15.41 2.65 8.25
CA ASP A 20 16.54 2.34 9.13
C ASP A 20 16.12 1.47 10.32
N ALA A 21 14.91 1.71 10.86
CA ALA A 21 14.37 0.97 11.98
C ALA A 21 13.84 -0.43 11.60
N LEU A 22 13.42 -0.61 10.35
CA LEU A 22 12.70 -1.81 9.89
C LEU A 22 13.52 -2.74 9.00
N GLN A 23 14.62 -2.27 8.40
CA GLN A 23 15.46 -3.04 7.46
C GLN A 23 16.03 -4.34 8.04
N GLY A 24 16.18 -4.43 9.37
CA GLY A 24 16.66 -5.63 10.06
C GLY A 24 15.61 -6.73 10.25
N ILE A 25 14.34 -6.47 9.94
CA ILE A 25 13.25 -7.44 10.16
C ILE A 25 13.10 -8.35 8.94
N GLU A 26 13.13 -9.67 9.16
CA GLU A 26 13.05 -10.68 8.10
C GLU A 26 11.83 -10.48 7.18
N GLY A 27 10.65 -10.19 7.76
CA GLY A 27 9.42 -9.94 6.99
C GLY A 27 9.55 -8.78 6.00
N VAL A 28 10.27 -7.72 6.39
CA VAL A 28 10.53 -6.56 5.54
C VAL A 28 11.49 -6.94 4.41
N GLN A 29 12.58 -7.63 4.73
CA GLN A 29 13.57 -8.09 3.75
C GLN A 29 12.96 -9.01 2.68
N ARG A 30 12.08 -9.93 3.11
CA ARG A 30 11.37 -10.84 2.20
C ARG A 30 10.47 -10.10 1.22
N ILE A 31 9.67 -9.15 1.69
CA ILE A 31 8.81 -8.36 0.82
C ILE A 31 9.63 -7.44 -0.08
N ALA A 32 10.71 -6.82 0.42
CA ALA A 32 11.61 -6.00 -0.40
C ALA A 32 12.23 -6.82 -1.56
N ALA A 33 12.71 -8.04 -1.29
CA ALA A 33 13.29 -8.92 -2.29
C ALA A 33 12.25 -9.47 -3.29
N PHE A 34 11.06 -9.83 -2.81
CA PHE A 34 9.95 -10.32 -3.63
C PHE A 34 9.39 -9.23 -4.55
N SER A 35 9.21 -8.01 -4.02
CA SER A 35 8.67 -6.85 -4.73
C SER A 35 9.68 -6.13 -5.60
N LYS A 36 10.97 -6.52 -5.56
CA LYS A 36 12.06 -5.87 -6.31
C LYS A 36 12.16 -4.36 -6.03
N GLY A 37 11.90 -3.97 -4.78
CA GLY A 37 11.92 -2.56 -4.34
C GLY A 37 10.60 -1.80 -4.49
N PHE A 38 9.53 -2.44 -4.98
CA PHE A 38 8.18 -1.86 -5.05
C PHE A 38 7.37 -2.15 -3.78
N TYR A 39 7.80 -1.58 -2.66
CA TYR A 39 7.10 -1.67 -1.39
C TYR A 39 6.98 -0.32 -0.69
N LYS A 40 6.08 -0.23 0.29
CA LYS A 40 6.03 0.88 1.25
C LYS A 40 6.12 0.36 2.68
N LEU A 41 6.67 1.21 3.54
CA LEU A 41 6.62 1.08 4.99
C LEU A 41 5.64 2.11 5.52
N HIS A 42 4.85 1.76 6.52
CA HIS A 42 3.92 2.70 7.16
C HIS A 42 3.57 2.23 8.57
N ASP A 43 2.97 3.12 9.35
CA ASP A 43 2.51 2.87 10.70
C ASP A 43 1.04 3.28 10.88
N ASP A 44 0.32 2.58 11.74
CA ASP A 44 -1.06 2.93 12.14
C ASP A 44 -1.13 3.56 13.54
N GLY A 45 0.04 3.93 14.10
CA GLY A 45 0.21 4.40 15.47
C GLY A 45 0.47 3.29 16.50
N THR A 46 0.18 2.03 16.19
CA THR A 46 0.43 0.88 17.10
C THR A 46 1.30 -0.20 16.48
N ARG A 47 1.18 -0.40 15.16
CA ARG A 47 1.88 -1.43 14.40
C ARG A 47 2.60 -0.80 13.22
N LEU A 48 3.65 -1.48 12.80
CA LEU A 48 4.49 -1.15 11.65
C LEU A 48 4.27 -2.20 10.58
N PHE A 49 4.12 -1.74 9.35
CA PHE A 49 3.69 -2.55 8.23
C PHE A 49 4.67 -2.46 7.07
N VAL A 50 4.74 -3.55 6.32
CA VAL A 50 5.33 -3.59 4.97
C VAL A 50 4.26 -4.02 3.97
N THR A 51 4.18 -3.30 2.86
CA THR A 51 3.19 -3.54 1.80
C THR A 51 3.84 -3.63 0.44
N ASP A 52 3.53 -4.67 -0.33
CA ASP A 52 3.86 -4.76 -1.76
C ASP A 52 2.91 -3.87 -2.58
N LEU A 53 3.47 -3.01 -3.42
CA LEU A 53 2.73 -2.00 -4.18
C LEU A 53 2.21 -2.51 -5.54
N ARG A 54 2.54 -3.74 -5.94
CA ARG A 54 2.23 -4.25 -7.29
C ARG A 54 0.80 -4.79 -7.43
N MET A 55 0.12 -5.12 -6.32
CA MET A 55 -1.21 -5.72 -6.34
C MET A 55 -2.16 -5.01 -5.38
N GLY A 56 -3.10 -4.25 -5.95
CA GLY A 56 -4.06 -3.42 -5.23
C GLY A 56 -3.97 -1.96 -5.68
N GLN A 57 -4.49 -1.06 -4.86
CA GLN A 57 -4.47 0.39 -5.09
C GLN A 57 -4.42 1.10 -3.74
N GLU A 58 -3.78 2.26 -3.64
CA GLU A 58 -3.76 3.02 -2.39
C GLU A 58 -5.19 3.33 -1.90
N PRO A 59 -5.53 3.07 -0.61
CA PRO A 59 -4.70 2.50 0.47
C PRO A 59 -4.77 0.97 0.62
N ASN A 60 -5.56 0.29 -0.20
CA ASN A 60 -5.89 -1.14 -0.11
C ASN A 60 -5.01 -2.04 -1.00
N TYR A 61 -4.00 -2.66 -0.38
CA TYR A 61 -3.09 -3.61 -1.05
C TYR A 61 -3.23 -5.03 -0.50
N ILE A 62 -3.22 -6.02 -1.41
CA ILE A 62 -3.48 -7.43 -1.08
C ILE A 62 -2.41 -8.01 -0.14
N PHE A 63 -1.16 -7.56 -0.29
CA PHE A 63 -0.01 -8.05 0.45
C PHE A 63 0.48 -6.96 1.40
N THR A 64 -0.24 -6.82 2.51
CA THR A 64 0.13 -5.94 3.62
C THR A 64 0.37 -6.81 4.85
N PHE A 65 1.53 -6.65 5.49
CA PHE A 65 1.93 -7.45 6.64
C PHE A 65 2.34 -6.55 7.80
N ALA A 66 1.78 -6.80 8.98
CA ALA A 66 2.34 -6.28 10.23
C ALA A 66 3.66 -7.00 10.51
N VAL A 67 4.71 -6.24 10.81
CA VAL A 67 6.07 -6.76 11.03
C VAL A 67 6.64 -6.39 12.38
N ALA A 68 6.13 -5.33 13.01
CA ALA A 68 6.55 -4.89 14.34
C ALA A 68 5.42 -4.13 15.03
N GLU A 69 5.54 -4.02 16.35
CA GLU A 69 4.76 -3.10 17.18
C GLU A 69 5.57 -1.85 17.49
N ARG A 70 4.85 -0.73 17.64
CA ARG A 70 5.39 0.58 18.01
C ARG A 70 4.76 0.98 19.35
N SER A 71 5.50 0.76 20.43
CA SER A 71 5.23 1.38 21.73
C SER A 71 6.29 2.46 21.98
N ASP A 72 7.21 2.26 22.93
CA ASP A 72 8.34 3.16 23.19
C ASP A 72 9.53 2.90 22.25
N ALA A 73 9.60 1.68 21.71
CA ALA A 73 10.62 1.24 20.76
C ALA A 73 9.99 0.29 19.73
N VAL A 74 10.68 0.12 18.60
CA VAL A 74 10.29 -0.85 17.57
C VAL A 74 10.55 -2.26 18.10
N ARG A 75 9.48 -3.07 18.18
CA ARG A 75 9.57 -4.47 18.59
C ARG A 75 9.11 -5.38 17.45
N PRO A 76 10.00 -6.13 16.79
CA PRO A 76 9.61 -7.07 15.75
C PRO A 76 8.61 -8.11 16.26
N LEU A 77 7.61 -8.41 15.45
CA LEU A 77 6.70 -9.53 15.71
C LEU A 77 7.45 -10.85 15.49
N ALA A 78 7.16 -11.85 16.32
CA ALA A 78 7.73 -13.20 16.15
C ALA A 78 7.34 -13.83 14.81
N ARG A 79 6.16 -13.47 14.29
CA ARG A 79 5.68 -13.85 12.96
C ARG A 79 4.96 -12.66 12.34
N SER A 80 5.24 -12.39 11.07
CA SER A 80 4.50 -11.36 10.33
C SER A 80 3.04 -11.78 10.12
N GLU A 81 2.11 -10.88 10.39
CA GLU A 81 0.68 -11.12 10.26
C GLU A 81 0.16 -10.43 8.99
N GLN A 82 -0.49 -11.17 8.09
CA GLN A 82 -1.10 -10.59 6.91
C GLN A 82 -2.41 -9.90 7.28
N LEU A 83 -2.58 -8.66 6.85
CA LEU A 83 -3.84 -7.94 6.96
C LEU A 83 -4.73 -8.30 5.77
N ALA A 84 -5.99 -8.64 6.06
CA ALA A 84 -6.99 -8.85 5.04
C ALA A 84 -7.33 -7.52 4.37
N ALA A 85 -6.96 -7.37 3.09
CA ALA A 85 -7.34 -6.21 2.30
C ALA A 85 -8.86 -6.24 2.06
N ARG A 86 -9.60 -5.33 2.70
CA ARG A 86 -11.05 -5.21 2.51
C ARG A 86 -11.35 -4.12 1.48
N MET A 87 -11.21 -4.46 0.21
CA MET A 87 -11.56 -3.54 -0.87
C MET A 87 -13.09 -3.40 -0.98
N GLU A 88 -13.58 -2.16 -1.04
CA GLU A 88 -15.01 -1.86 -1.21
C GLU A 88 -15.45 -2.12 -2.66
N TRP A 89 -15.62 -3.39 -3.03
CA TRP A 89 -15.88 -3.85 -4.40
C TRP A 89 -17.03 -3.12 -5.09
N ARG A 90 -18.12 -2.79 -4.37
CA ARG A 90 -19.26 -2.05 -4.95
C ARG A 90 -18.85 -0.68 -5.47
N ARG A 91 -18.05 0.07 -4.71
CA ARG A 91 -17.54 1.38 -5.13
C ARG A 91 -16.56 1.24 -6.28
N GLY A 92 -15.71 0.21 -6.23
CA GLY A 92 -14.78 -0.12 -7.31
C GLY A 92 -15.49 -0.39 -8.64
N LEU A 93 -16.55 -1.21 -8.64
CA LEU A 93 -17.34 -1.50 -9.84
C LEU A 93 -18.06 -0.26 -10.39
N GLN A 94 -18.64 0.56 -9.51
CA GLN A 94 -19.29 1.81 -9.92
C GLN A 94 -18.29 2.75 -10.61
N TRP A 95 -17.11 2.94 -10.02
CA TRP A 95 -16.04 3.75 -10.59
C TRP A 95 -15.54 3.22 -11.94
N LEU A 96 -15.33 1.90 -12.06
CA LEU A 96 -14.90 1.27 -13.31
C LEU A 96 -15.91 1.52 -14.44
N TRP A 97 -17.21 1.50 -14.14
CA TRP A 97 -18.25 1.75 -15.11
C TRP A 97 -18.23 3.19 -15.64
N GLN A 98 -18.10 4.19 -14.74
CA GLN A 98 -17.95 5.60 -15.12
C GLN A 98 -16.71 5.82 -15.99
N ARG A 99 -15.58 5.18 -15.64
CA ARG A 99 -14.35 5.23 -16.42
C ARG A 99 -14.49 4.62 -17.80
N ALA A 100 -15.21 3.49 -17.94
CA ALA A 100 -15.46 2.84 -19.22
C ALA A 100 -16.27 3.73 -20.18
N TRP A 101 -17.11 4.61 -19.64
CA TRP A 101 -17.85 5.63 -20.40
C TRP A 101 -17.07 6.92 -20.66
N GLY A 102 -15.81 6.98 -20.22
CA GLY A 102 -14.94 8.12 -20.49
C GLY A 102 -15.06 9.26 -19.48
N GLU A 103 -15.68 9.05 -18.32
CA GLU A 103 -15.67 10.04 -17.24
C GLU A 103 -14.31 10.05 -16.52
N PRO A 104 -13.64 11.20 -16.36
CA PRO A 104 -12.34 11.29 -15.69
C PRO A 104 -12.50 11.33 -14.15
N VAL A 105 -13.17 10.33 -13.57
CA VAL A 105 -13.35 10.21 -12.11
C VAL A 105 -12.17 9.51 -11.43
N PRO A 106 -11.68 9.98 -10.26
CA PRO A 106 -10.62 9.33 -9.51
C PRO A 106 -11.10 8.00 -8.89
N PRO A 107 -10.19 7.03 -8.67
CA PRO A 107 -10.54 5.78 -8.00
C PRO A 107 -11.02 6.01 -6.57
N PRO A 108 -11.96 5.19 -6.06
CA PRO A 108 -12.38 5.25 -4.67
C PRO A 108 -11.22 4.85 -3.75
N ARG A 109 -11.00 5.64 -2.69
CA ARG A 109 -9.96 5.44 -1.68
C ARG A 109 -10.60 5.16 -0.33
#